data_AF-D8FIM3-F1
#
_entry.id   AF-D8FIM3-F1
#
_cell.length_a   1.000
_cell.length_b   1.000
_cell.length_c   1.000
_cell.angle_alpha   90.00
_cell.angle_beta   90.00
_cell.angle_gamma   90.00
#
_symmetry.space_group_name_H-M   'P 1'
#
loop_
_entity.id
_entity.type
_entity.pdbx_description
1 polymer ?
#
loop_
_entity_poly.entity_id
_entity_poly.type
_entity_poly.pdbx_seq_one_letter_code
_entity_poly.pdbx_strand_id
1 'polypeptide(L)'
;MVKSKIINSLTKLLFSIIRTIPTLVSALIFTYIFGLGTFAGTCAIFLFSFSYVGKLLYEQIETVNMGAYEALISMGYTSPLAFIKGIIPQILPYYLSTSLYNFEGNVRYAAILGYVGAGGLGLLINENINWRDYNRVGTILLALLITVFLIENISHYFRNKLN
;
A
#
# COMPACT_ATOMS: atom_id res chain seq x y z
N MET A 1 7.45 21.70 7.18
CA MET A 1 8.47 21.04 6.33
C MET A 1 9.83 21.15 7.00
N VAL A 2 10.46 20.01 7.26
CA VAL A 2 11.77 19.98 7.91
C VAL A 2 12.79 20.56 6.93
N LYS A 3 13.43 21.68 7.29
CA LYS A 3 14.47 22.33 6.45
C LYS A 3 15.76 21.51 6.34
N SER A 4 15.91 20.44 7.13
CA SER A 4 17.11 19.60 7.12
C SER A 4 17.08 18.63 5.93
N LYS A 5 17.90 18.89 4.91
CA LYS A 5 18.14 18.00 3.77
C LYS A 5 18.55 16.58 4.21
N ILE A 6 19.22 16.47 5.36
CA ILE A 6 19.70 15.19 5.90
C ILE A 6 18.53 14.31 6.35
N ILE A 7 17.59 14.87 7.11
CA ILE A 7 16.41 14.14 7.59
C ILE A 7 15.57 13.66 6.39
N ASN A 8 15.39 14.55 5.41
CA ASN A 8 14.66 14.24 4.18
C ASN A 8 15.30 13.10 3.38
N SER A 9 16.61 13.17 3.13
CA SER A 9 17.33 12.09 2.45
C SER A 9 17.29 10.77 3.24
N LEU A 10 17.44 10.83 4.57
CA LEU A 10 17.43 9.63 5.40
C LEU A 10 16.06 8.93 5.36
N THR A 11 14.97 9.70 5.43
CA THR A 11 13.60 9.16 5.30
C THR A 11 13.37 8.54 3.93
N LYS A 12 13.79 9.19 2.83
CA LYS A 12 13.70 8.62 1.47
C LYS A 12 14.48 7.32 1.34
N LEU A 13 15.68 7.29 1.93
CA LEU A 13 16.57 6.14 1.87
C LEU A 13 15.96 4.97 2.65
N LEU A 14 15.41 5.22 3.84
CA LEU A 14 14.68 4.21 4.62
C LEU A 14 13.52 3.59 3.84
N PHE A 15 12.63 4.42 3.27
CA PHE A 15 11.53 3.91 2.46
C PHE A 15 12.00 3.15 1.21
N SER A 16 13.10 3.59 0.60
CA SER A 16 13.66 2.93 -0.58
C SER A 16 14.29 1.57 -0.24
N ILE A 17 14.95 1.45 0.91
CA ILE A 17 15.48 0.17 1.40
C ILE A 17 14.33 -0.80 1.65
N ILE A 18 13.30 -0.39 2.41
CA ILE A 18 12.19 -1.28 2.78
C ILE A 18 11.45 -1.76 1.52
N ARG A 19 11.29 -0.90 0.50
CA ARG A 19 10.65 -1.27 -0.78
C ARG A 19 11.51 -2.21 -1.64
N THR A 20 12.82 -2.28 -1.41
CA THR A 20 13.71 -3.19 -2.16
C THR A 20 13.47 -4.64 -1.78
N ILE A 21 12.97 -4.89 -0.55
CA ILE A 21 12.65 -6.24 -0.09
C ILE A 21 11.35 -6.69 -0.78
N PRO A 22 11.37 -7.80 -1.55
CA PRO A 22 10.15 -8.33 -2.14
C PRO A 22 9.14 -8.70 -1.06
N THR A 23 7.85 -8.47 -1.32
CA THR A 23 6.75 -8.80 -0.37
C THR A 23 6.77 -10.26 0.06
N LEU A 24 7.14 -11.18 -0.84
CA LEU A 24 7.31 -12.61 -0.53
C LEU A 24 8.43 -12.86 0.47
N VAL A 25 9.55 -12.15 0.35
CA VAL A 25 10.69 -12.29 1.28
C VAL A 25 10.30 -11.75 2.65
N SER A 26 9.63 -10.59 2.70
CA SER A 26 9.09 -10.07 3.96
C SER A 26 8.09 -11.04 4.60
N ALA A 27 7.23 -11.68 3.80
CA ALA A 27 6.28 -12.67 4.29
C ALA A 27 6.96 -13.90 4.89
N LEU A 28 8.02 -14.42 4.26
CA LEU A 28 8.81 -15.50 4.81
C LEU A 28 9.46 -15.13 6.14
N ILE A 29 10.03 -13.92 6.24
CA ILE A 29 10.63 -13.42 7.49
C ILE A 29 9.57 -13.31 8.59
N PHE A 30 8.41 -12.72 8.31
CA PHE A 30 7.34 -12.58 9.30
C PHE A 30 6.71 -13.92 9.68
N THR A 31 6.62 -14.86 8.73
CA THR A 31 6.16 -16.22 9.00
C THR A 31 7.13 -16.98 9.89
N TYR A 32 8.44 -16.75 9.74
CA TYR A 32 9.45 -17.30 10.65
C TYR A 32 9.36 -16.70 12.06
N ILE A 33 9.09 -15.39 12.17
CA ILE A 33 9.03 -14.68 13.46
C ILE A 33 7.72 -14.99 14.22
N PHE A 34 6.57 -14.91 13.56
CA PHE A 34 5.25 -15.02 14.17
C PHE A 34 4.59 -16.39 14.00
N GLY A 35 5.19 -17.27 13.18
CA GLY A 35 4.60 -18.54 12.78
C GLY A 35 3.70 -18.44 11.55
N LEU A 36 3.19 -19.60 11.13
CA LEU A 36 2.23 -19.72 10.03
C LEU A 36 0.92 -19.02 10.38
N GLY A 37 0.40 -18.21 9.46
CA GLY A 37 -0.91 -17.58 9.63
C GLY A 37 -1.08 -16.25 8.90
N THR A 38 -2.33 -15.80 8.88
CA THR A 38 -2.76 -14.54 8.23
C THR A 38 -2.12 -13.30 8.83
N PHE A 39 -1.71 -13.37 10.10
CA PHE A 39 -1.02 -12.26 10.77
C PHE A 39 0.34 -11.96 10.12
N ALA A 40 1.15 -12.99 9.84
CA ALA A 40 2.44 -12.82 9.16
C ALA A 40 2.28 -12.18 7.77
N GLY A 41 1.27 -12.62 7.00
CA GLY A 41 0.92 -12.03 5.72
C GLY A 41 0.48 -10.57 5.82
N THR A 42 -0.33 -10.26 6.82
CA THR A 42 -0.81 -8.89 7.06
C THR A 42 0.35 -7.96 7.40
N CYS A 43 1.28 -8.37 8.27
CA CYS A 43 2.48 -7.59 8.58
C CYS A 43 3.38 -7.38 7.36
N ALA A 44 3.55 -8.41 6.52
CA ALA A 44 4.34 -8.34 5.30
C ALA A 44 3.77 -7.33 4.29
N ILE A 45 2.45 -7.41 4.05
CA ILE A 45 1.75 -6.48 3.18
C ILE A 45 1.79 -5.08 3.77
N PHE A 46 1.51 -4.92 5.06
CA PHE A 46 1.54 -3.63 5.74
C PHE A 46 2.89 -2.93 5.60
N LEU A 47 3.99 -3.63 5.81
CA LEU A 47 5.33 -3.06 5.70
C LEU A 47 5.60 -2.53 4.29
N PHE A 48 5.19 -3.28 3.28
CA PHE A 48 5.33 -2.90 1.87
C PHE A 48 4.42 -1.71 1.51
N SER A 49 3.13 -1.78 1.87
CA SER A 49 2.15 -0.72 1.61
C SER A 49 2.54 0.58 2.30
N PHE A 50 2.99 0.51 3.55
CA PHE A 50 3.47 1.68 4.30
C PHE A 50 4.64 2.34 3.59
N SER A 51 5.59 1.55 3.10
CA SER A 51 6.78 2.07 2.43
C SER A 51 6.46 2.64 1.05
N TYR A 52 5.58 1.99 0.31
CA TYR A 52 5.14 2.41 -1.02
C TYR A 52 4.34 3.72 -0.95
N VAL A 53 3.28 3.75 -0.15
CA VAL A 53 2.41 4.93 -0.01
C VAL A 53 3.16 6.07 0.69
N GLY A 54 3.96 5.77 1.71
CA GLY A 54 4.74 6.75 2.45
C GLY A 54 5.74 7.49 1.55
N LYS A 55 6.48 6.78 0.69
CA LYS A 55 7.41 7.40 -0.25
C LYS A 55 6.70 8.28 -1.28
N LEU A 56 5.63 7.78 -1.90
CA LEU A 56 4.89 8.53 -2.92
C LEU A 56 4.24 9.79 -2.34
N LEU A 57 3.65 9.68 -1.14
CA LEU A 57 3.15 10.85 -0.42
C LEU A 57 4.25 11.86 -0.11
N TYR A 58 5.40 11.36 0.31
CA TYR A 58 6.54 12.20 0.63
C TYR A 58 7.02 12.99 -0.60
N GLU A 59 7.19 12.31 -1.73
CA GLU A 59 7.57 12.94 -3.00
C GLU A 59 6.49 13.94 -3.46
N GLN A 60 5.21 13.60 -3.30
CA GLN A 60 4.12 14.52 -3.62
C GLN A 60 4.16 15.78 -2.76
N ILE A 61 4.34 15.65 -1.43
CA ILE A 61 4.41 16.80 -0.50
C ILE A 61 5.59 17.73 -0.84
N GLU A 62 6.72 17.20 -1.32
CA GLU A 62 7.85 18.04 -1.75
C GLU A 62 7.57 18.83 -3.03
N THR A 63 6.67 18.35 -3.88
CA THR A 63 6.29 19.01 -5.15
C THR A 63 5.11 19.98 -5.04
N VAL A 64 4.43 20.02 -3.89
CA VAL A 64 3.25 20.88 -3.67
C VAL A 64 3.62 22.36 -3.71
N ASN A 65 2.74 23.17 -4.29
CA ASN A 65 2.86 24.62 -4.28
C ASN A 65 2.60 25.18 -2.87
N MET A 66 3.61 25.85 -2.31
CA MET A 66 3.59 26.42 -0.97
C MET A 66 2.81 27.72 -0.84
N GLY A 67 2.32 28.31 -1.93
CA GLY A 67 1.63 29.61 -1.92
C GLY A 67 0.40 29.63 -1.01
N ALA A 68 -0.42 28.58 -1.02
CA ALA A 68 -1.58 28.47 -0.12
C ALA A 68 -1.15 28.35 1.36
N TYR A 69 -0.04 27.68 1.64
CA TYR A 69 0.51 27.55 2.98
C TYR A 69 1.06 28.90 3.47
N GLU A 70 1.86 29.59 2.66
CA GLU A 70 2.45 30.89 2.99
C GLU A 70 1.39 31.96 3.20
N ALA A 71 0.34 32.00 2.37
CA ALA A 71 -0.79 32.91 2.54
C ALA A 71 -1.50 32.70 3.90
N LEU A 72 -1.75 31.45 4.30
CA LEU A 72 -2.36 31.15 5.60
C LEU A 72 -1.46 31.57 6.78
N ILE A 73 -0.14 31.36 6.67
CA ILE A 73 0.81 31.83 7.68
C ILE A 73 0.78 33.37 7.78
N SER A 74 0.75 34.08 6.65
CA SER A 74 0.67 35.55 6.64
C SER A 74 -0.64 36.09 7.21
N MET A 75 -1.73 35.32 7.16
CA MET A 75 -3.00 35.64 7.82
C MET A 75 -3.02 35.34 9.32
N GLY A 76 -1.90 34.89 9.91
CA GLY A 76 -1.78 34.63 11.35
C GLY A 76 -2.17 33.22 11.79
N TYR A 77 -2.36 32.28 10.86
CA TYR A 77 -2.63 30.88 11.22
C TYR A 77 -1.38 30.18 11.77
N THR A 78 -1.59 29.22 12.68
CA THR A 78 -0.50 28.37 13.19
C THR A 78 -0.03 27.36 12.14
N SER A 79 1.26 26.99 12.17
CA SER A 79 1.86 26.09 11.17
C SER A 79 1.12 24.76 10.94
N PRO A 80 0.59 24.06 11.97
CA PRO A 80 -0.18 22.83 11.77
C PRO A 80 -1.51 23.10 11.05
N LEU A 81 -2.18 24.21 11.40
CA LEU A 81 -3.47 24.57 10.82
C LEU A 81 -3.32 25.03 9.36
N ALA A 82 -2.25 25.78 9.06
CA ALA A 82 -1.88 26.15 7.69
C ALA A 82 -1.55 24.91 6.83
N PHE A 83 -0.90 23.89 7.40
CA PHE A 83 -0.65 22.62 6.71
C PHE A 83 -1.95 21.86 6.42
N ILE A 84 -2.83 21.73 7.42
CA ILE A 84 -4.10 21.01 7.29
C ILE A 84 -5.04 21.70 6.29
N LYS A 85 -5.10 23.03 6.26
CA LYS A 85 -6.00 23.75 5.34
C LYS A 85 -5.39 24.08 3.99
N GLY A 86 -4.07 24.26 3.92
CA GLY A 86 -3.39 24.64 2.69
C GLY A 86 -2.90 23.44 1.89
N ILE A 87 -2.26 22.45 2.55
CA ILE A 87 -1.53 21.38 1.87
C ILE A 87 -2.34 20.09 1.79
N ILE A 88 -2.99 19.66 2.88
CA ILE A 88 -3.78 18.40 2.89
C ILE A 88 -4.80 18.33 1.76
N PRO A 89 -5.64 19.36 1.49
CA PRO A 89 -6.63 19.29 0.43
C PRO A 89 -6.01 19.12 -0.96
N GLN A 90 -4.78 19.61 -1.17
CA GLN A 90 -4.06 19.47 -2.44
C GLN A 90 -3.52 18.05 -2.63
N ILE A 91 -3.03 17.40 -1.56
CA ILE A 91 -2.46 16.04 -1.65
C ILE A 91 -3.50 14.93 -1.49
N LEU A 92 -4.68 15.23 -0.93
CA LEU A 92 -5.69 14.23 -0.58
C LEU A 92 -6.18 13.40 -1.79
N PRO A 93 -6.48 14.00 -2.97
CA PRO A 93 -6.91 13.22 -4.14
C PRO A 93 -5.83 12.23 -4.61
N TYR A 94 -4.57 12.67 -4.60
CA TYR A 94 -3.43 11.83 -4.94
C TYR A 94 -3.22 10.69 -3.93
N TYR A 95 -3.33 11.00 -2.63
CA TYR A 95 -3.23 10.01 -1.56
C TYR A 95 -4.30 8.92 -1.67
N LEU A 96 -5.55 9.32 -1.87
CA LEU A 96 -6.67 8.39 -2.00
C LEU A 96 -6.51 7.52 -3.26
N SER A 97 -6.14 8.13 -4.38
CA SER A 97 -5.88 7.43 -5.64
C SER A 97 -4.76 6.39 -5.49
N THR A 98 -3.66 6.77 -4.85
CA THR A 98 -2.52 5.89 -4.60
C THR A 98 -2.86 4.76 -3.62
N SER A 99 -3.64 5.07 -2.58
CA SER A 99 -4.06 4.09 -1.57
C SER A 99 -5.03 3.06 -2.15
N LEU A 100 -5.99 3.48 -2.98
CA LEU A 100 -6.90 2.57 -3.69
C LEU A 100 -6.13 1.64 -4.64
N TYR A 101 -5.17 2.18 -5.40
CA TYR A 101 -4.32 1.37 -6.26
C TYR A 101 -3.47 0.37 -5.46
N ASN A 102 -2.92 0.79 -4.31
CA ASN A 102 -2.18 -0.11 -3.44
C ASN A 102 -3.09 -1.19 -2.83
N PHE A 103 -4.33 -0.85 -2.46
CA PHE A 103 -5.31 -1.79 -1.93
C PHE A 103 -5.64 -2.91 -2.93
N GLU A 104 -5.91 -2.57 -4.19
CA GLU A 104 -6.10 -3.56 -5.26
C GLU A 104 -4.88 -4.48 -5.40
N GLY A 105 -3.67 -3.89 -5.38
CA GLY A 105 -2.42 -4.64 -5.37
C GLY A 105 -2.31 -5.59 -4.16
N ASN A 106 -2.67 -5.14 -2.97
CA ASN A 106 -2.61 -5.92 -1.74
C ASN A 106 -3.52 -7.15 -1.79
N VAL A 107 -4.69 -7.04 -2.42
CA VAL A 107 -5.59 -8.20 -2.63
C VAL A 107 -4.91 -9.27 -3.48
N ARG A 108 -4.23 -8.87 -4.56
CA ARG A 108 -3.45 -9.80 -5.39
C ARG A 108 -2.28 -10.40 -4.61
N TYR A 109 -1.55 -9.57 -3.85
CA TYR A 109 -0.43 -10.06 -3.02
C TYR A 109 -0.90 -11.07 -1.97
N ALA A 110 -2.05 -10.84 -1.32
CA ALA A 110 -2.60 -11.77 -0.33
C ALA A 110 -2.88 -13.17 -0.92
N ALA A 111 -3.32 -13.24 -2.19
CA ALA A 111 -3.52 -14.52 -2.86
C ALA A 111 -2.20 -15.28 -3.10
N ILE A 112 -1.13 -14.57 -3.46
CA ILE A 112 0.19 -15.18 -3.73
C ILE A 112 0.90 -15.55 -2.42
N LEU A 113 0.85 -14.68 -1.42
CA LEU A 113 1.54 -14.88 -0.14
C LEU A 113 1.00 -16.09 0.63
N GLY A 114 -0.25 -16.52 0.40
CA GLY A 114 -0.78 -17.74 1.01
C GLY A 114 0.03 -19.00 0.68
N TYR A 115 0.75 -19.01 -0.44
CA TYR A 115 1.66 -20.10 -0.80
C TYR A 115 2.87 -20.20 0.14
N VAL A 116 3.37 -19.09 0.69
CA VAL A 116 4.56 -19.05 1.56
C VAL A 116 4.23 -19.23 3.04
N GLY A 117 3.03 -19.71 3.38
CA GLY A 117 2.61 -19.95 4.76
C GLY A 117 1.98 -18.74 5.46
N ALA A 118 1.77 -17.64 4.73
CA ALA A 118 1.12 -16.44 5.23
C ALA A 118 -0.43 -16.56 5.33
N GLY A 119 -0.99 -17.74 5.07
CA GLY A 119 -2.43 -18.04 5.12
C GLY A 119 -3.25 -17.43 3.97
N GLY A 120 -4.54 -17.75 3.93
CA GLY A 120 -5.49 -17.19 2.94
C GLY A 120 -5.65 -18.03 1.66
N LEU A 121 -5.99 -17.37 0.55
CA LEU A 121 -6.35 -18.05 -0.71
C LEU A 121 -5.21 -18.94 -1.27
N GLY A 122 -3.95 -18.50 -1.16
CA GLY A 122 -2.81 -19.27 -1.63
C GLY A 122 -2.60 -20.60 -0.89
N LEU A 123 -3.04 -20.69 0.37
CA LEU A 123 -3.01 -21.92 1.15
C LEU A 123 -4.01 -22.94 0.59
N LEU A 124 -5.24 -22.50 0.31
CA LEU A 124 -6.27 -23.34 -0.32
C LEU A 124 -5.81 -23.83 -1.70
N ILE A 125 -5.15 -22.97 -2.49
CA ILE A 125 -4.59 -23.37 -3.78
C ILE A 125 -3.52 -24.46 -3.59
N ASN A 126 -2.58 -24.27 -2.65
CA ASN A 126 -1.52 -25.23 -2.38
C ASN A 126 -2.07 -26.59 -1.91
N GLU A 127 -3.04 -26.59 -0.99
CA GLU A 127 -3.69 -27.81 -0.49
C GLU A 127 -4.38 -28.61 -1.60
N ASN A 128 -5.15 -27.95 -2.47
CA ASN A 128 -5.85 -28.63 -3.56
C ASN A 128 -4.90 -29.11 -4.66
N ILE A 129 -3.78 -28.43 -4.89
CA ILE A 129 -2.70 -28.93 -5.77
C ILE A 129 -2.09 -30.21 -5.19
N ASN A 130 -1.81 -30.25 -3.88
CA ASN A 130 -1.24 -31.43 -3.22
C ASN A 130 -2.21 -32.63 -3.30
N TRP A 131 -3.52 -32.37 -3.25
CA TRP A 131 -4.55 -33.40 -3.43
C TRP A 131 -4.86 -33.72 -4.90
N ARG A 132 -4.17 -33.08 -5.85
CA ARG A 132 -4.37 -33.23 -7.30
C ARG A 132 -5.81 -32.92 -7.75
N ASP A 133 -6.54 -32.11 -6.99
CA ASP A 133 -7.89 -31.65 -7.31
C ASP A 133 -7.83 -30.36 -8.14
N TYR A 134 -7.46 -30.53 -9.41
CA TYR A 134 -7.31 -29.40 -10.34
C TYR A 134 -8.64 -28.69 -10.64
N ASN A 135 -9.78 -29.38 -10.46
CA ASN A 135 -11.11 -28.80 -10.63
C ASN A 135 -11.37 -27.72 -9.55
N ARG A 136 -11.05 -28.02 -8.30
CA ARG A 136 -11.15 -27.04 -7.20
C ARG A 136 -10.16 -25.89 -7.37
N VAL A 137 -8.91 -26.18 -7.77
CA VAL A 137 -7.92 -25.13 -8.07
C VAL A 137 -8.44 -24.16 -9.14
N GLY A 138 -8.98 -24.68 -10.25
CA GLY A 138 -9.54 -23.86 -11.31
C GLY A 138 -10.70 -22.97 -10.83
N THR A 139 -11.55 -23.50 -9.96
CA THR A 139 -12.67 -22.74 -9.36
C THR A 139 -12.17 -21.61 -8.46
N ILE A 140 -11.18 -21.87 -7.62
CA ILE A 140 -10.57 -20.85 -6.74
C ILE A 140 -9.90 -19.75 -7.56
N LEU A 141 -9.18 -20.11 -8.62
CA LEU A 141 -8.53 -19.14 -9.51
C LEU A 141 -9.55 -18.27 -10.27
N LEU A 142 -10.63 -18.87 -10.77
CA LEU A 142 -11.73 -18.12 -11.41
C LEU A 142 -12.41 -17.16 -10.42
N ALA A 143 -12.69 -17.62 -9.20
CA ALA A 143 -13.28 -16.78 -8.16
C ALA A 143 -12.35 -15.60 -7.79
N LEU A 144 -11.05 -15.84 -7.67
CA LEU A 144 -10.05 -14.80 -7.45
C LEU A 144 -10.04 -13.78 -8.61
N LEU A 145 -10.03 -14.26 -9.86
CA LEU A 145 -10.04 -13.40 -11.04
C LEU A 145 -11.27 -12.48 -11.05
N ILE A 146 -12.47 -13.03 -10.84
CA ILE A 146 -13.71 -12.26 -10.78
C ILE A 146 -13.65 -11.22 -9.66
N THR A 147 -13.17 -11.61 -8.48
CA THR A 147 -13.08 -10.72 -7.32
C THR A 147 -12.12 -9.56 -7.57
N VAL A 148 -10.92 -9.85 -8.09
CA VAL A 148 -9.93 -8.81 -8.42
C VAL A 148 -10.46 -7.88 -9.50
N PHE A 149 -11.10 -8.42 -10.54
CA PHE A 149 -11.70 -7.61 -11.60
C PHE A 149 -12.79 -6.67 -11.08
N LEU A 150 -13.67 -7.15 -10.18
CA LEU A 150 -14.67 -6.29 -9.54
C LEU A 150 -14.03 -5.17 -8.71
N ILE A 151 -13.02 -5.50 -7.92
CA ILE A 151 -12.30 -4.52 -7.09
C ILE A 151 -11.59 -3.48 -7.95
N GLU A 152 -10.96 -3.90 -9.04
CA GLU A 152 -10.27 -3.02 -9.98
C GLU A 152 -11.26 -2.04 -10.63
N ASN A 153 -12.42 -2.52 -11.11
CA ASN A 153 -13.45 -1.65 -11.70
C ASN A 153 -13.99 -0.63 -10.69
N ILE A 154 -14.26 -1.06 -9.46
CA ILE A 154 -14.73 -0.18 -8.38
C ILE A 154 -13.65 0.86 -8.05
N SER A 155 -12.40 0.42 -7.91
CA SER A 155 -11.26 1.29 -7.59
C SER A 155 -11.03 2.32 -8.70
N HIS A 156 -11.15 1.90 -9.95
CA HIS A 156 -11.04 2.77 -11.13
C HIS A 156 -12.15 3.82 -11.17
N TYR A 157 -13.40 3.43 -10.88
CA TYR A 157 -14.52 4.35 -10.78
C TYR A 157 -14.30 5.42 -9.71
N PHE A 158 -13.88 5.04 -8.51
CA PHE A 158 -13.59 6.01 -7.44
C PHE A 158 -12.40 6.90 -7.78
N ARG A 159 -11.34 6.36 -8.40
CA ARG A 159 -10.17 7.14 -8.81
C ARG A 159 -10.51 8.20 -9.87
N ASN A 160 -11.38 7.86 -10.83
CA ASN A 160 -11.82 8.79 -11.87
C ASN A 160 -12.69 9.93 -11.34
N LYS A 161 -13.32 9.77 -10.17
CA LYS A 161 -14.09 10.83 -9.51
C LYS A 161 -13.22 11.77 -8.66
N LEU A 162 -12.02 11.33 -8.31
CA LEU A 162 -11.07 12.08 -7.49
C LEU A 162 -10.12 12.97 -8.31
N ASN A 163 -9.87 12.59 -9.57
CA ASN A 163 -9.15 13.41 -10.56
C ASN A 163 -10.10 14.39 -11.25
#